data_AF-K1XYP8-F1
#
_entry.id   AF-K1XYP8-F1
#
_cell.length_a   1.000
_cell.length_b   1.000
_cell.length_c   1.000
_cell.angle_alpha   90.00
_cell.angle_beta   90.00
_cell.angle_gamma   90.00
#
_symmetry.space_group_name_H-M   'P 1'
#
loop_
_entity.id
_entity.type
_entity.pdbx_description
1 polymer ?
#
loop_
_entity_poly.entity_id
_entity_poly.type
_entity_poly.pdbx_seq_one_letter_code
_entity_poly.pdbx_strand_id
1 'polypeptide(L)' 'MVPARHAPFFFQSIPINSADKELLMTVKGIGPALAESLIYHREHFGPFKRVDDLTKIQGVGTKRAASIAPFLLFDEVP' A
#
# COMPACT_ATOMS: atom_id res chain seq x y z
N MET A 1 20.18 9.28 -8.82
CA MET A 1 19.07 8.71 -8.04
C MET A 1 17.78 9.25 -8.64
N VAL A 2 16.95 8.38 -9.19
CA VAL A 2 15.89 8.76 -10.14
C VAL A 2 14.86 9.69 -9.47
N PRO A 3 14.58 10.90 -9.98
CA PRO A 3 13.41 11.64 -9.56
C PRO A 3 12.23 10.98 -10.26
N ALA A 4 11.41 10.25 -9.52
CA ALA A 4 10.12 9.80 -10.03
C ALA A 4 9.25 11.05 -10.22
N ARG A 5 9.32 11.59 -11.44
CA ARG A 5 8.44 12.64 -11.93
C ARG A 5 7.01 12.21 -11.63
N HIS A 6 6.27 13.11 -11.03
CA HIS A 6 4.82 13.12 -10.95
C HIS A 6 4.23 12.90 -12.36
N ALA A 7 4.08 11.64 -12.77
CA ALA A 7 3.13 11.29 -13.81
C ALA A 7 1.74 11.53 -13.21
N PRO A 8 0.74 11.96 -14.00
CA PRO A 8 -0.63 12.03 -13.51
C PRO A 8 -1.11 10.58 -13.32
N PHE A 9 -0.91 10.02 -12.13
CA PHE A 9 -1.35 8.67 -11.77
C PHE A 9 -2.86 8.65 -11.55
N PHE A 10 -3.63 8.90 -12.61
CA PHE A 10 -5.06 8.59 -12.62
C PHE A 10 -5.32 7.09 -12.90
N PHE A 11 -4.28 6.28 -13.15
CA PHE A 11 -4.43 4.87 -13.58
C PHE A 11 -3.35 3.86 -13.14
N GLN A 12 -2.35 4.19 -12.31
CA GLN A 12 -1.39 3.15 -11.88
C GLN A 12 -1.38 2.90 -10.38
N SER A 13 -1.30 1.63 -10.05
CA SER A 13 -1.25 1.08 -8.70
C SER A 13 -0.05 1.61 -7.92
N ILE A 14 -0.25 1.89 -6.63
CA ILE A 14 0.75 2.46 -5.74
C ILE A 14 1.60 1.35 -5.14
N PRO A 15 2.94 1.43 -5.21
CA PRO A 15 3.83 0.40 -4.66
C PRO A 15 3.75 0.37 -3.14
N ILE A 16 3.07 -0.63 -2.56
CA ILE A 16 2.84 -0.70 -1.10
C ILE A 16 4.15 -0.80 -0.29
N ASN A 17 5.18 -1.44 -0.87
CA ASN A 17 6.45 -1.68 -0.20
C ASN A 17 7.37 -0.46 -0.20
N SER A 18 7.18 0.49 -1.12
CA SER A 18 8.05 1.66 -1.28
C SER A 18 7.33 3.00 -1.16
N ALA A 19 6.00 3.01 -1.18
CA ALA A 19 5.22 4.24 -1.07
C ALA A 19 5.36 4.88 0.31
N ASP A 20 5.43 6.20 0.32
CA ASP A 20 5.37 6.99 1.54
C ASP A 20 3.93 7.11 2.07
N LYS A 21 3.81 7.56 3.33
CA LYS A 21 2.51 7.73 3.99
C LYS A 21 1.55 8.58 3.17
N GLU A 22 2.04 9.71 2.64
CA GLU A 22 1.24 10.62 1.83
C GLU A 22 0.74 9.96 0.55
N LEU A 23 1.59 9.17 -0.11
CA LEU A 23 1.24 8.45 -1.32
C LEU A 23 0.20 7.35 -1.04
N LEU A 24 0.37 6.59 0.05
CA LEU A 24 -0.63 5.60 0.49
C LEU A 24 -1.98 6.26 0.80
N MET A 25 -1.98 7.44 1.41
CA MET A 25 -3.20 8.20 1.72
C MET A 25 -3.93 8.73 0.48
N THR A 26 -3.30 8.74 -0.70
CA THR A 26 -4.01 9.07 -1.95
C THR A 26 -4.95 7.96 -2.41
N VAL A 27 -4.77 6.73 -1.90
CA VAL A 27 -5.66 5.60 -2.20
C VAL A 27 -6.98 5.78 -1.46
N LYS A 28 -8.08 5.78 -2.21
CA LYS A 28 -9.43 5.82 -1.64
C LYS A 28 -9.65 4.65 -0.69
N GLY A 29 -9.87 4.95 0.59
CA GLY A 29 -10.05 3.95 1.65
C GLY A 29 -8.83 3.75 2.54
N ILE A 30 -7.68 4.37 2.23
CA ILE A 30 -6.51 4.43 3.10
C ILE A 30 -6.46 5.78 3.82
N GLY A 31 -6.69 5.75 5.13
CA GLY A 31 -6.54 6.90 6.00
C GLY A 31 -5.15 6.95 6.67
N PRO A 32 -4.86 8.01 7.45
CA PRO A 32 -3.55 8.21 8.08
C PRO A 32 -3.15 7.08 9.02
N ALA A 33 -4.08 6.58 9.84
CA ALA A 33 -3.81 5.45 10.75
C ALA A 33 -3.50 4.15 9.98
N LEU A 34 -4.16 3.94 8.84
CA LEU A 34 -3.92 2.76 8.02
C LEU A 34 -2.57 2.86 7.29
N ALA A 35 -2.26 4.03 6.73
CA ALA A 35 -0.97 4.28 6.11
C ALA A 35 0.20 4.06 7.08
N GLU A 36 0.07 4.51 8.34
CA GLU A 36 1.06 4.21 9.39
C GLU A 36 1.16 2.70 9.68
N SER A 37 0.03 2.02 9.80
CA SER A 37 0.02 0.58 10.08
C SER A 37 0.64 -0.25 8.95
N LEU A 38 0.45 0.18 7.70
CA LEU A 38 1.08 -0.41 6.52
C LEU A 38 2.61 -0.26 6.58
N ILE A 39 3.10 0.95 6.88
CA ILE A 39 4.52 1.24 6.99
C ILE A 39 5.14 0.44 8.15
N TYR A 40 4.51 0.48 9.32
CA TYR A 40 4.94 -0.29 10.48
C TYR A 40 5.02 -1.78 10.17
N HIS A 41 4.01 -2.34 9.50
CA HIS A 41 4.01 -3.76 9.17
C HIS A 41 5.16 -4.13 8.22
N ARG A 42 5.43 -3.34 7.18
CA ARG A 42 6.56 -3.65 6.27
C ARG A 42 7.93 -3.50 6.92
N GLU A 43 8.08 -2.60 7.89
CA GLU A 43 9.34 -2.42 8.63
C GLU A 43 9.59 -3.53 9.65
N HIS A 44 8.54 -4.02 10.33
CA HIS A 44 8.68 -5.01 11.40
C HIS A 44 8.49 -6.46 10.95
N PHE A 45 7.60 -6.72 9.99
CA PHE A 45 7.23 -8.06 9.53
C PHE A 45 7.72 -8.37 8.11
N GLY A 46 8.23 -7.37 7.39
CA GLY A 46 8.72 -7.49 6.03
C GLY A 46 7.70 -7.13 4.96
N PRO A 47 8.11 -7.14 3.67
CA PRO A 47 7.33 -6.60 2.57
C PRO A 47 6.03 -7.39 2.32
N PHE A 48 5.01 -6.68 1.85
CA PHE A 48 3.75 -7.26 1.40
C PHE A 48 3.95 -7.95 0.06
N LYS A 49 3.55 -9.23 0.00
CA LYS A 49 3.65 -10.05 -1.21
C LYS A 49 2.31 -10.22 -1.90
N ARG A 50 1.22 -10.26 -1.12
CA ARG A 50 -0.12 -10.55 -1.63
C ARG A 50 -1.16 -9.67 -0.94
N VAL A 51 -2.34 -9.61 -1.53
CA VAL A 51 -3.49 -8.91 -0.93
C VAL A 51 -3.86 -9.47 0.44
N ASP A 52 -3.62 -10.75 0.67
CA ASP A 52 -3.93 -11.45 1.92
C ASP A 52 -3.11 -10.89 3.09
N ASP A 53 -1.88 -10.43 2.83
CA ASP A 53 -1.03 -9.80 3.84
C ASP A 53 -1.62 -8.48 4.35
N LEU A 54 -2.47 -7.80 3.56
CA LEU A 54 -3.18 -6.60 4.03
C LEU A 54 -4.11 -6.93 5.20
N THR A 55 -4.70 -8.13 5.23
CA THR A 55 -5.65 -8.52 6.29
C THR A 55 -4.96 -8.77 7.63
N LYS A 56 -3.63 -8.89 7.64
CA LYS A 56 -2.81 -9.00 8.87
C LYS A 56 -2.71 -7.66 9.60
N ILE A 57 -3.03 -6.55 8.94
CA ILE A 57 -2.96 -5.22 9.52
C ILE A 57 -4.21 -4.96 10.35
N GLN A 58 -4.01 -4.57 11.61
CA GLN A 58 -5.09 -4.20 12.49
C GLN A 58 -5.91 -3.03 11.90
N GLY A 59 -7.20 -3.26 11.67
CA GLY A 59 -8.10 -2.28 11.04
C GLY A 59 -8.35 -2.48 9.55
N VAL A 60 -7.61 -3.38 8.89
CA VAL A 60 -7.86 -3.81 7.51
C VAL A 60 -8.60 -5.14 7.49
N GLY A 61 -9.92 -5.08 7.45
CA GLY A 61 -10.73 -6.26 7.17
C GLY A 61 -10.67 -6.66 5.69
N THR A 62 -11.11 -7.89 5.37
CA THR A 62 -11.23 -8.42 4.00
C THR A 62 -11.95 -7.48 3.03
N LYS A 63 -13.03 -6.81 3.47
CA LYS A 63 -13.75 -5.82 2.65
C LYS A 63 -12.88 -4.62 2.25
N ARG A 64 -12.09 -4.11 3.20
CA ARG A 64 -11.18 -2.98 2.94
C ARG A 64 -10.03 -3.43 2.06
N ALA A 65 -9.39 -4.55 2.40
CA ALA A 65 -8.32 -5.15 1.61
C ALA A 65 -8.76 -5.29 0.14
N ALA A 66 -9.90 -5.92 -0.13
CA ALA A 66 -10.41 -6.08 -1.50
C ALA A 66 -10.70 -4.76 -2.22
N SER A 67 -11.10 -3.71 -1.49
CA SER A 67 -11.39 -2.40 -2.07
C SER A 67 -10.13 -1.62 -2.43
N ILE A 68 -9.05 -1.75 -1.64
CA ILE A 68 -7.78 -1.04 -1.88
C ILE A 68 -6.80 -1.83 -2.75
N ALA A 69 -6.90 -3.17 -2.75
CA ALA A 69 -6.09 -4.09 -3.55
C ALA A 69 -5.88 -3.68 -5.01
N PRO A 70 -6.93 -3.32 -5.79
CA PRO A 70 -6.74 -2.97 -7.20
C PRO A 70 -5.89 -1.71 -7.39
N PHE A 71 -5.78 -0.86 -6.37
CA PHE A 71 -4.99 0.37 -6.38
C PHE A 71 -3.57 0.18 -5.83
N LEU A 72 -3.21 -1.02 -5.39
CA LEU A 72 -1.91 -1.31 -4.77
C LEU A 72 -1.10 -2.26 -5.65
N LEU A 73 0.19 -1.99 -5.75
CA LEU A 73 1.17 -2.81 -6.43
C LEU A 73 1.98 -3.56 -5.38
N PHE A 74 1.92 -4.89 -5.42
CA PHE A 74 2.77 -5.78 -4.63
C PHE A 74 3.95 -6.15 -5.51
N ASP A 75 5.17 -5.90 -5.04
CA ASP A 75 6.37 -6.43 -5.70
C ASP A 75 6.33 -7.96 -5.55
N GLU A 76 6.13 -8.68 -6.65
CA GLU A 76 6.46 -10.10 -6.68
C GLU A 76 7.98 -10.20 -6.54
N VAL A 77 8.42 -10.71 -5.40
CA VAL A 77 9.82 -11.10 -5.23
C VAL A 77 10.07 -12.25 -6.22
N PRO A 78 11.00 -12.09 -7.19
CA PRO A 78 11.31 -13.13 -8.17
C PRO A 78 11.87 -14.41 -7.52
#